data_AF-A0A3B9BP68-F1
#
_entry.id   AF-A0A3B9BP68-F1
#
_cell.length_a   1.000
_cell.length_b   1.000
_cell.length_c   1.000
_cell.angle_alpha   90.00
_cell.angle_beta   90.00
_cell.angle_gamma   90.00
#
_symmetry.space_group_name_H-M   'P 1'
#
loop_
_entity.id
_entity.type
_entity.pdbx_description
1 polymer ?
#
loop_
_entity_poly.entity_id
_entity_poly.type
_entity_poly.pdbx_seq_one_letter_code
_entity_poly.pdbx_strand_id
1 'polypeptide(L)' 'MTEPQNTTHFGFKTIDENKKAGMVEGLFSSVANKYDLMNDAMSMGIHR' A
#
# COMPACT_ATOMS: atom_id res chain seq x y z
N MET A 1 -22.60 -14.79 19.73
CA MET A 1 -22.73 -13.56 18.95
C MET A 1 -21.79 -13.64 17.76
N THR A 2 -22.30 -13.72 16.54
CA THR A 2 -21.51 -13.52 15.32
C THR A 2 -21.28 -12.02 15.18
N GLU A 3 -20.02 -11.56 15.19
CA GLU A 3 -19.70 -10.15 14.90
C GLU A 3 -20.24 -9.78 13.51
N PRO A 4 -20.86 -8.60 13.35
CA PRO A 4 -21.24 -8.12 12.03
C PRO A 4 -19.96 -7.98 11.19
N GLN A 5 -19.91 -8.66 10.05
CA GLN A 5 -18.79 -8.57 9.11
C GLN A 5 -18.78 -7.15 8.51
N ASN A 6 -18.10 -6.23 9.18
CA ASN A 6 -17.91 -4.87 8.68
C ASN A 6 -16.96 -4.91 7.49
N THR A 7 -17.53 -4.77 6.30
CA THR A 7 -16.78 -4.68 5.04
C THR A 7 -16.81 -3.26 4.51
N THR A 8 -15.70 -2.83 3.90
CA THR A 8 -15.50 -1.51 3.30
C THR A 8 -15.01 -1.67 1.87
N HIS A 9 -15.23 -0.65 1.05
CA HIS A 9 -14.61 -0.57 -0.26
C HIS A 9 -13.15 -0.11 -0.16
N PHE A 10 -12.30 -0.71 -1.00
CA PHE A 10 -10.90 -0.38 -1.20
C PHE A 10 -10.59 -0.43 -2.69
N GLY A 11 -10.58 0.76 -3.32
CA GLY A 11 -10.54 0.87 -4.78
C GLY A 11 -11.77 0.20 -5.40
N PHE A 12 -11.54 -0.82 -6.23
CA PHE A 12 -12.57 -1.61 -6.90
C PHE A 12 -12.96 -2.90 -6.17
N LYS A 13 -12.37 -3.18 -5.00
CA LYS A 13 -12.65 -4.40 -4.22
C LYS A 13 -13.37 -4.06 -2.92
N THR A 14 -14.20 -4.98 -2.45
CA THR A 14 -14.77 -4.95 -1.10
C THR A 14 -13.93 -5.85 -0.20
N ILE A 15 -13.52 -5.34 0.96
CA ILE A 15 -12.64 -6.00 1.92
C ILE A 15 -13.20 -5.89 3.33
N ASP A 16 -12.78 -6.76 4.24
CA ASP A 16 -13.02 -6.55 5.68
C ASP A 16 -12.35 -5.26 6.15
N GLU A 17 -13.05 -4.50 7.00
CA GLU A 17 -12.55 -3.23 7.55
C GLU A 17 -11.22 -3.39 8.28
N ASN A 18 -11.08 -4.50 9.02
CA ASN A 18 -9.84 -4.87 9.72
C ASN A 18 -8.62 -5.05 8.79
N LYS A 19 -8.86 -5.36 7.50
CA LYS A 19 -7.78 -5.55 6.52
C LYS A 19 -7.39 -4.26 5.81
N LYS A 20 -8.20 -3.20 5.90
CA LYS A 20 -7.99 -1.94 5.19
C LYS A 20 -6.69 -1.25 5.61
N ALA A 21 -6.43 -1.17 6.91
CA ALA A 21 -5.26 -0.47 7.44
C ALA A 21 -3.94 -1.03 6.89
N GLY A 22 -3.76 -2.36 6.91
CA GLY A 22 -2.56 -3.01 6.38
C GLY A 22 -2.41 -2.88 4.86
N MET A 23 -3.51 -2.89 4.11
CA MET A 23 -3.46 -2.65 2.65
C MET A 23 -3.07 -1.22 2.30
N VAL A 24 -3.53 -0.23 3.07
CA VAL A 24 -3.15 1.18 2.92
C VAL A 24 -1.66 1.34 3.17
N GLU A 25 -1.13 0.79 4.27
CA GLU A 25 0.29 0.82 4.60
C GLU A 25 1.16 0.24 3.48
N GLY A 26 0.81 -0.96 2.97
CA GLY A 26 1.55 -1.57 1.86
C GLY A 26 1.52 -0.75 0.56
N LEU A 27 0.44 -0.01 0.32
CA LEU A 27 0.35 0.91 -0.82
C LEU A 27 1.29 2.12 -0.64
N PHE A 28 1.33 2.71 0.56
CA PHE A 28 2.28 3.77 0.88
C PHE A 28 3.74 3.29 0.76
N SER A 29 4.07 2.09 1.28
CA SER A 29 5.40 1.49 1.12
C SER A 29 5.76 1.24 -0.35
N SER A 30 4.81 0.81 -1.18
CA SER A 30 5.04 0.57 -2.61
C SER A 30 5.29 1.87 -3.38
N VAL A 31 4.65 2.97 -2.99
CA VAL A 31 4.89 4.29 -3.59
C VAL A 31 6.26 4.81 -3.16
N ALA A 32 6.63 4.69 -1.89
CA ALA A 32 7.95 5.09 -1.40
C ALA A 32 9.08 4.38 -2.15
N ASN A 33 9.02 3.05 -2.27
CA ASN A 33 10.02 2.27 -3.04
C ASN A 33 10.09 2.65 -4.52
N LYS A 34 8.98 3.11 -5.14
CA LYS A 34 8.99 3.56 -6.53
C LYS A 34 9.75 4.87 -6.73
N TYR A 35 9.76 5.75 -5.73
CA TYR A 35 10.54 6.99 -5.79
C TYR A 35 12.04 6.72 -5.65
N ASP A 36 12.43 5.80 -4.76
CA ASP A 36 13.84 5.38 -4.65
C ASP A 36 14.34 4.78 -5.97
N LEU A 37 13.54 3.88 -6.59
CA LEU A 37 13.93 3.24 -7.85
C LEU A 37 14.12 4.24 -9.00
N MET A 38 13.29 5.28 -9.07
CA MET A 38 13.41 6.34 -10.09
C MET A 38 14.60 7.26 -9.83
N ASN A 39 14.90 7.56 -8.56
CA ASN A 39 16.04 8.40 -8.18
C ASN A 39 17.37 7.65 -8.38
N ASP A 40 17.39 6.34 -8.13
CA ASP A 40 18.53 5.45 -8.41
C ASP A 40 18.77 5.29 -9.91
N ALA A 41 17.71 5.15 -10.69
CA ALA A 41 17.80 5.03 -12.15
C ALA A 41 18.27 6.34 -12.83
N MET A 42 17.82 7.50 -12.35
CA MET A 42 18.26 8.81 -12.87
C MET A 42 19.65 9.22 -12.38
N SER A 43 20.10 8.75 -11.21
CA SER A 43 21.42 9.08 -10.65
C SER A 43 22.56 8.13 -11.06
N MET A 44 22.32 7.17 -11.98
CA MET A 44 23.26 6.08 -12.29
C MET A 44 23.81 5.38 -11.02
N GLY A 45 22.98 5.19 -9.99
CA GLY A 45 23.35 4.46 -8.78
C GLY A 45 24.31 5.18 -7.83
N ILE A 46 24.43 6.51 -7.89
CA ILE A 46 25.31 7.28 -6.99
C ILE A 46 24.69 7.45 -5.57
N HIS A 47 23.39 7.19 -5.40
CA HIS A 47 22.67 7.41 -4.14
C HIS A 47 22.47 6.16 -3.26
N ARG A 48 23.33 5.14 -3.39
CA ARG A 48 23.33 3.97 -2.50
C ARG A 48 24.46 4.01 -1.47
#